data_AF-A0A062X9B0-F1
#
_entry.id   AF-A0A062X9B0-F1
#
_cell.length_a   1.000
_cell.length_b   1.000
_cell.length_c   1.000
_cell.angle_alpha   90.00
_cell.angle_beta   90.00
_cell.angle_gamma   90.00
#
_symmetry.space_group_name_H-M   'P 1'
#
loop_
_entity.id
_entity.type
_entity.pdbx_description
1 polymer ?
#
loop_
_entity_poly.entity_id
_entity_poly.type
_entity_poly.pdbx_seq_one_letter_code
_entity_poly.pdbx_strand_id
1 'polypeptide(L)'
;MATVIRWTGREIRALRQAKRMSLQAFAAHIGVSERMVSKWEAGSNTITPRPVNQAALDTSLACSPASVQERFALLLTPRLS
;
A
#
# COMPACT_ATOMS: atom_id res chain seq x y z
N MET A 1 -14.72 6.94 -1.23
CA MET A 1 -13.83 6.00 -0.51
C MET A 1 -13.31 5.01 -1.54
N ALA A 2 -11.98 4.82 -1.64
CA ALA A 2 -11.39 3.85 -2.55
C ALA A 2 -11.33 2.48 -1.84
N THR A 3 -12.12 1.51 -2.29
CA THR A 3 -12.09 0.15 -1.76
C THR A 3 -11.04 -0.65 -2.50
N VAL A 4 -10.06 -1.20 -1.78
CA VAL A 4 -9.04 -2.09 -2.35
C VAL A 4 -9.58 -3.52 -2.31
N ILE A 5 -9.85 -4.10 -3.48
CA ILE A 5 -10.38 -5.49 -3.58
C ILE A 5 -9.29 -6.51 -3.24
N ARG A 6 -8.03 -6.20 -3.57
CA ARG A 6 -6.87 -7.05 -3.32
C ARG A 6 -5.62 -6.20 -3.18
N TRP A 7 -4.84 -6.45 -2.12
CA TRP A 7 -3.51 -5.87 -2.00
C TRP A 7 -2.49 -6.68 -2.81
N THR A 8 -1.83 -6.03 -3.76
CA THR A 8 -0.58 -6.53 -4.34
C THR A 8 0.59 -5.60 -4.01
N GLY A 9 1.78 -5.94 -4.46
CA GLY A 9 2.96 -5.06 -4.34
C GLY A 9 2.74 -3.67 -4.91
N ARG A 10 1.93 -3.56 -5.97
CA ARG A 10 1.58 -2.29 -6.60
C ARG A 10 0.76 -1.40 -5.66
N GLU A 11 -0.30 -1.93 -5.06
CA GLU A 11 -1.14 -1.19 -4.12
C GLU A 11 -0.35 -0.82 -2.86
N ILE A 12 0.50 -1.73 -2.36
CA ILE A 12 1.36 -1.46 -1.20
C ILE A 12 2.29 -0.27 -1.47
N ARG A 13 2.97 -0.27 -2.62
CA ARG A 13 3.86 0.83 -3.01
C ARG A 13 3.10 2.15 -3.13
N ALA A 14 1.92 2.11 -3.77
CA ALA A 14 1.07 3.29 -3.91
C ALA A 14 0.65 3.86 -2.55
N LEU A 15 0.24 3.01 -1.60
CA LEU A 15 -0.14 3.46 -0.25
C LEU A 15 1.04 4.09 0.48
N ARG A 16 2.23 3.47 0.43
CA ARG A 16 3.43 4.04 1.05
C ARG A 16 3.78 5.41 0.47
N GLN A 17 3.76 5.54 -0.86
CA GLN A 17 4.04 6.80 -1.54
C GLN A 17 2.99 7.87 -1.23
N ALA A 18 1.70 7.49 -1.19
CA ALA A 18 0.62 8.39 -0.78
C ALA A 18 0.80 8.88 0.66
N LYS A 19 1.28 8.03 1.58
CA LYS A 19 1.62 8.42 2.96
C LYS A 19 2.94 9.18 3.08
N ARG A 20 3.73 9.31 2.01
CA ARG A 20 5.07 9.91 1.99
C ARG A 20 6.03 9.28 3.00
N MET A 21 5.91 7.98 3.23
CA MET A 21 6.75 7.26 4.17
C MET A 21 7.96 6.62 3.47
N SER A 22 9.10 6.59 4.17
CA SER A 22 10.22 5.72 3.80
C SER A 22 9.80 4.25 3.90
N LEU A 23 10.59 3.35 3.30
CA LEU A 23 10.34 1.91 3.39
C LEU A 23 10.32 1.44 4.85
N GLN A 24 11.29 1.89 5.64
CA GLN A 24 11.41 1.66 7.08
C GLN A 24 10.18 2.15 7.87
N ALA A 25 9.83 3.42 7.72
CA ALA A 25 8.71 4.00 8.46
C ALA A 25 7.39 3.29 8.12
N PHE A 26 7.21 2.92 6.86
CA PHE A 26 6.00 2.21 6.42
C PHE A 26 5.94 0.77 6.95
N ALA A 27 7.06 0.05 6.93
CA ALA A 27 7.13 -1.30 7.47
C ALA A 27 6.79 -1.31 8.97
N ALA A 28 7.37 -0.38 9.73
CA ALA A 28 7.04 -0.19 11.15
C ALA A 28 5.56 0.16 11.35
N HIS A 29 5.01 1.07 10.53
CA HIS A 29 3.61 1.51 10.62
C HIS A 29 2.59 0.37 10.45
N ILE A 30 2.87 -0.62 9.58
CA ILE A 30 1.98 -1.77 9.36
C ILE A 30 2.40 -3.03 10.12
N GLY A 31 3.43 -2.93 10.99
CA GLY A 31 3.86 -4.02 11.87
C GLY A 31 4.60 -5.17 11.18
N VAL A 32 5.37 -4.89 10.12
CA VAL A 32 6.12 -5.91 9.37
C VAL A 32 7.58 -5.51 9.16
N SER A 33 8.41 -6.42 8.63
CA SER A 33 9.81 -6.12 8.33
C SER A 33 9.98 -5.37 7.00
N GLU A 34 11.01 -4.52 6.92
CA GLU A 34 11.39 -3.80 5.69
C GLU A 34 11.63 -4.75 4.51
N ARG A 35 12.28 -5.89 4.76
CA ARG A 35 12.52 -6.93 3.76
C ARG A 35 11.22 -7.47 3.17
N MET A 36 10.17 -7.60 4.00
CA MET A 36 8.88 -8.08 3.54
C MET A 36 8.19 -7.05 2.64
N VAL A 37 8.20 -5.77 3.02
CA VAL A 37 7.68 -4.68 2.17
C VAL A 37 8.47 -4.60 0.86
N SER A 38 9.80 -4.64 0.92
CA SER A 38 10.66 -4.63 -0.28
C SER A 38 10.33 -5.78 -1.23
N LYS A 39 10.14 -7.00 -0.70
CA LYS A 39 9.77 -8.16 -1.51
C LYS A 39 8.40 -7.97 -2.17
N TRP A 40 7.42 -7.46 -1.42
CA TRP A 40 6.10 -7.20 -1.96
C TRP A 40 6.14 -6.17 -3.09
N GLU A 41 6.75 -4.99 -2.86
CA GLU A 41 6.83 -3.94 -3.88
C GLU A 41 7.56 -4.42 -5.14
N ALA A 42 8.64 -5.18 -5.00
CA ALA A 42 9.37 -5.74 -6.13
C ALA A 42 8.52 -6.75 -6.93
N GLY A 43 7.68 -7.53 -6.25
CA GLY A 43 6.76 -8.47 -6.89
C GLY A 43 5.59 -7.81 -7.61
N SER A 44 5.29 -6.53 -7.35
CA SER A 44 4.21 -5.79 -7.99
C SER A 44 2.90 -6.61 -8.01
N ASN A 45 2.28 -6.80 -9.17
CA ASN A 45 1.04 -7.55 -9.36
C ASN A 45 1.15 -9.07 -9.11
N THR A 46 2.35 -9.63 -8.98
CA THR A 46 2.57 -11.09 -8.85
C THR A 46 2.56 -11.59 -7.41
N ILE A 47 2.63 -10.68 -6.44
CA ILE A 47 2.64 -11.02 -5.02
C ILE A 47 1.39 -10.48 -4.35
N THR A 48 0.73 -11.34 -3.58
CA THR A 48 -0.37 -10.99 -2.68
C THR A 48 0.07 -11.28 -1.23
N PRO A 49 0.05 -10.30 -0.31
CA PRO A 49 0.32 -10.54 1.11
C PRO A 49 -0.69 -11.50 1.74
N ARG A 50 -0.27 -12.18 2.81
CA ARG A 50 -1.18 -13.02 3.63
C ARG A 50 -2.36 -12.18 4.17
N PRO A 51 -3.54 -12.80 4.43
CA PRO A 51 -4.73 -12.09 4.88
C PRO A 51 -4.53 -11.14 6.07
N VAL A 52 -3.75 -11.55 7.08
CA VAL A 52 -3.45 -10.70 8.25
C VAL A 52 -2.77 -9.37 7.87
N ASN A 53 -1.88 -9.39 6.86
CA ASN A 53 -1.21 -8.18 6.41
C ASN A 53 -2.13 -7.33 5.52
N GLN A 54 -3.04 -7.94 4.78
CA GLN A 54 -4.05 -7.22 4.01
C GLN A 54 -4.97 -6.44 4.96
N ALA A 55 -5.44 -7.07 6.05
CA ALA A 55 -6.24 -6.38 7.07
C ALA A 55 -5.49 -5.20 7.72
N ALA A 56 -4.18 -5.31 7.94
CA ALA A 56 -3.35 -4.19 8.42
C ALA A 56 -3.25 -3.05 7.40
N LEU A 57 -3.14 -3.38 6.10
CA LEU A 57 -3.12 -2.40 5.01
C LEU A 57 -4.49 -1.72 4.82
N ASP A 58 -5.58 -2.48 4.93
CA ASP A 58 -6.95 -1.95 4.91
C ASP A 58 -7.16 -0.94 6.03
N THR A 59 -6.78 -1.31 7.25
CA THR A 59 -6.83 -0.43 8.42
C THR A 59 -5.99 0.84 8.20
N SER A 60 -4.77 0.69 7.70
CA SER A 60 -3.88 1.82 7.40
C SER A 60 -4.48 2.78 6.37
N LEU A 61 -5.12 2.27 5.32
CA LEU A 61 -5.80 3.09 4.31
C LEU A 61 -7.05 3.77 4.88
N ALA A 62 -7.88 3.02 5.61
CA ALA A 62 -9.11 3.53 6.21
C ALA A 62 -8.86 4.64 7.23
N CYS A 63 -7.81 4.51 8.04
CA CYS A 63 -7.40 5.52 9.03
C CYS A 63 -6.61 6.69 8.43
N SER A 64 -6.32 6.67 7.12
CA SER A 64 -5.56 7.76 6.49
C SER A 64 -6.43 8.97 6.16
N PRO A 65 -5.91 10.20 6.27
CA PRO A 65 -6.63 11.42 5.87
C PRO A 65 -7.10 11.36 4.41
N ALA A 66 -8.15 12.12 4.08
CA ALA A 66 -8.71 12.19 2.72
C ALA A 66 -7.65 12.47 1.65
N SER A 67 -6.71 13.39 1.92
CA SER A 67 -5.61 13.73 1.00
C SER A 67 -4.64 12.59 0.72
N VAL A 68 -4.51 11.62 1.62
CA VAL A 68 -3.73 10.38 1.38
C VAL A 68 -4.55 9.42 0.53
N GLN A 69 -5.85 9.25 0.82
CA GLN A 69 -6.73 8.37 0.04
C GLN A 69 -6.85 8.83 -1.41
N GLU A 70 -6.96 10.15 -1.65
CA GLU A 70 -6.97 10.75 -2.99
C GLU A 70 -5.67 10.48 -3.74
N ARG A 71 -4.51 10.74 -3.12
CA ARG A 71 -3.21 10.45 -3.74
C ARG A 71 -3.04 8.96 -4.04
N PHE A 72 -3.49 8.09 -3.13
CA PHE A 72 -3.48 6.65 -3.35
C PHE A 72 -4.30 6.26 -4.58
N ALA A 73 -5.53 6.77 -4.72
CA ALA A 73 -6.38 6.52 -5.88
C ALA A 73 -5.74 7.03 -7.19
N LEU A 74 -5.15 8.23 -7.17
CA LEU A 74 -4.44 8.79 -8.32
C LEU A 74 -3.23 7.96 -8.74
N LEU A 75 -2.46 7.41 -7.79
CA LEU A 75 -1.31 6.54 -8.07
C LEU A 75 -1.72 5.19 -8.67
N LEU A 76 -2.97 4.74 -8.45
CA LEU A 76 -3.51 3.49 -9.00
C LEU A 76 -4.29 3.68 -10.29
N THR A 77 -4.61 4.92 -10.66
CA THR A 77 -5.26 5.20 -11.93
C THR A 77 -4.23 5.06 -13.05
N PRO A 78 -4.45 4.19 -14.06
CA PRO A 78 -3.58 4.15 -15.22
C PRO A 78 -3.55 5.51 -15.87
N ARG A 79 -2.35 6.06 -16.11
CA ARG A 79 -2.22 7.24 -16.96
C ARG A 79 -2.55 6.80 -18.39
N LEU A 80 -3.74 7.13 -18.87
CA LEU A 80 -4.08 7.01 -20.28
C LEU A 80 -3.00 7.77 -21.05
N SER A 81 -2.23 7.04 -21.86
CA SER A 81 -1.22 7.56 -22.78
C SER A 81 -1.73 7.35 -24.19
#